data_AF-Q2NEB2-F1
#
_entry.id   AF-Q2NEB2-F1
#
_cell.length_a   1.000
_cell.length_b   1.000
_cell.length_c   1.000
_cell.angle_alpha   90.00
_cell.angle_beta   90.00
_cell.angle_gamma   90.00
#
_symmetry.space_group_name_H-M   'P 1'
#
loop_
_entity.id
_entity.type
_entity.pdbx_description
1 polymer ?
#
loop_
_entity_poly.entity_id
_entity_poly.type
_entity_poly.pdbx_seq_one_letter_code
_entity_poly.pdbx_strand_id
1 'polypeptide(L)'
;MLQKKFNGLLYKQKYENRYYSTIHTFFMKVEIDIIYLDKKQQLQEITTLKPNKIHIPQKNNTRYIIELFPKTIKKYKIRQKTKLKIIKIT
;
A
#
# COMPACT_ATOMS: atom_id res chain seq x y z
N MET A 1 -7.48 10.34 -21.04
CA MET A 1 -6.64 9.48 -20.17
C MET A 1 -7.53 8.45 -19.48
N LEU A 2 -7.34 7.16 -19.74
CA LEU A 2 -8.19 6.11 -19.16
C LEU A 2 -7.90 5.99 -17.65
N GLN A 3 -8.88 6.29 -16.80
CA GLN A 3 -8.76 6.05 -15.35
C GLN A 3 -8.91 4.57 -15.08
N LYS A 4 -7.85 3.93 -14.58
CA LYS A 4 -7.89 2.51 -14.19
C LYS A 4 -8.30 2.39 -12.72
N LYS A 5 -9.20 1.46 -12.42
CA LYS A 5 -9.64 1.15 -11.05
C LYS A 5 -9.15 -0.25 -10.64
N PHE A 6 -8.85 -0.39 -9.36
CA PHE A 6 -8.57 -1.66 -8.70
C PHE A 6 -9.07 -1.59 -7.25
N ASN A 7 -9.38 -2.75 -6.69
CA ASN A 7 -9.85 -2.88 -5.31
C ASN A 7 -8.69 -3.33 -4.42
N GLY A 8 -8.78 -3.00 -3.14
CA GLY A 8 -7.79 -3.34 -2.12
C GLY A 8 -8.35 -3.13 -0.72
N LEU A 9 -7.65 -3.63 0.28
CA LEU A 9 -7.96 -3.35 1.68
C LEU A 9 -7.25 -2.06 2.08
N LEU A 10 -8.02 -1.12 2.65
CA LEU A 10 -7.50 0.17 3.09
C LEU A 10 -7.37 0.18 4.61
N TYR A 11 -6.16 0.41 5.09
CA TYR A 11 -5.90 0.69 6.49
C TYR A 11 -5.51 2.16 6.68
N LYS A 12 -6.26 2.88 7.53
CA LYS A 12 -5.97 4.27 7.89
C LYS A 12 -5.24 4.30 9.23
N GLN A 13 -3.99 4.75 9.22
CA GLN A 13 -3.17 4.84 10.40
C GLN A 13 -3.69 5.93 11.36
N LYS A 14 -3.67 5.65 12.67
CA LYS A 14 -3.97 6.65 13.71
C LYS A 14 -2.82 7.64 13.86
N TYR A 15 -1.58 7.15 13.84
CA TYR A 15 -0.34 7.91 14.00
C TYR A 15 0.51 7.83 12.73
N GLU A 16 1.07 8.95 12.30
CA GLU A 16 1.99 9.02 11.15
C GLU A 16 3.40 8.68 11.62
N ASN A 17 3.70 7.39 11.76
CA ASN A 17 5.02 6.89 12.11
C ASN A 17 5.28 5.53 11.42
N ARG A 18 6.51 5.34 10.91
CA ARG A 18 6.88 4.13 10.15
C ARG A 18 6.70 2.83 10.92
N TYR A 19 6.96 2.83 12.23
CA TYR A 19 6.87 1.64 13.06
C TYR A 19 5.41 1.20 13.26
N TYR A 20 4.49 2.16 13.39
CA TYR A 20 3.04 1.89 13.41
C TYR A 20 2.50 1.49 12.03
N SER A 21 3.25 1.78 10.98
CA SER A 21 2.93 1.42 9.59
C SER A 21 3.60 0.12 9.12
N THR A 22 4.18 -0.64 10.04
CA THR A 22 4.80 -1.93 9.75
C THR A 22 3.74 -2.92 9.29
N ILE A 23 4.02 -3.66 8.22
CA ILE A 23 3.20 -4.80 7.79
C ILE A 23 3.99 -6.09 8.01
N HIS A 24 3.31 -7.11 8.51
CA HIS A 24 3.85 -8.47 8.61
C HIS A 24 2.96 -9.43 7.81
N THR A 25 3.58 -10.47 7.27
CA THR A 25 2.90 -11.54 6.50
C THR A 25 3.10 -12.92 7.15
N PHE A 26 3.30 -12.96 8.47
CA PHE A 26 3.32 -14.21 9.21
C PHE A 26 2.03 -15.00 8.99
N PHE A 27 2.16 -16.31 8.77
CA PHE A 27 1.05 -17.23 8.48
C PHE A 27 0.31 -16.99 7.16
N MET A 28 0.76 -16.06 6.31
CA MET A 28 0.23 -15.91 4.96
C MET A 28 0.80 -16.98 4.02
N LYS A 29 -0.04 -17.49 3.11
CA LYS A 29 0.37 -18.46 2.07
C LYS A 29 0.76 -17.79 0.74
N VAL A 30 0.42 -16.51 0.57
CA VAL A 30 0.60 -15.75 -0.67
C VAL A 30 1.31 -14.44 -0.38
N GLU A 31 2.05 -13.94 -1.37
CA GLU A 31 2.60 -12.58 -1.31
C GLU A 31 1.49 -11.53 -1.48
N ILE A 32 1.74 -10.30 -1.04
CA ILE A 32 0.82 -9.18 -1.22
C ILE A 32 1.56 -7.96 -1.77
N ASP A 33 0.86 -7.16 -2.55
CA ASP A 33 1.33 -5.86 -2.98
C ASP A 33 0.87 -4.81 -1.97
N ILE A 34 1.77 -3.93 -1.55
CA ILE A 34 1.51 -2.91 -0.53
C ILE A 34 1.82 -1.53 -1.11
N ILE A 35 0.91 -0.59 -0.89
CA ILE A 35 1.06 0.82 -1.26
C ILE A 35 0.96 1.67 0.01
N TYR A 36 1.97 2.49 0.24
CA TYR A 36 2.02 3.45 1.33
C TYR A 36 1.75 4.86 0.80
N LEU A 37 0.75 5.54 1.35
CA LEU A 37 0.37 6.91 1.01
C LEU A 37 0.43 7.83 2.22
N ASP A 38 0.75 9.10 1.98
CA ASP A 38 0.65 10.14 3.00
C ASP A 38 -0.77 10.68 3.17
N LYS A 39 -0.95 11.65 4.08
CA LYS A 39 -2.24 12.31 4.32
C LYS A 39 -2.84 13.03 3.10
N LYS A 40 -2.01 13.41 2.13
CA LYS A 40 -2.40 14.03 0.86
C LYS A 40 -2.62 12.98 -0.24
N GLN A 41 -2.64 11.69 0.10
CA GLN A 41 -2.72 10.55 -0.83
C GLN A 41 -1.57 10.49 -1.84
N GLN A 42 -0.41 11.07 -1.50
CA GLN A 42 0.79 10.98 -2.31
C GLN A 42 1.53 9.68 -2.04
N LEU A 43 1.94 9.02 -3.11
CA LEU A 43 2.69 7.78 -3.06
C LEU A 43 4.05 7.96 -2.38
N GLN A 44 4.22 7.33 -1.22
CA GLN A 44 5.49 7.34 -0.49
C GLN A 44 6.35 6.14 -0.88
N GLU A 45 5.74 4.96 -0.92
CA GLU A 45 6.44 3.70 -1.13
C GLU A 45 5.51 2.64 -1.73
N ILE A 46 6.08 1.72 -2.50
CA ILE A 46 5.43 0.51 -3.00
C ILE A 46 6.36 -0.67 -2.75
N THR A 47 5.79 -1.81 -2.39
CA THR A 47 6.55 -3.05 -2.22
C THR A 47 5.67 -4.27 -2.47
N THR A 48 6.30 -5.40 -2.74
CA THR A 48 5.65 -6.72 -2.74
C THR A 48 6.25 -7.51 -1.59
N LEU A 49 5.42 -7.88 -0.63
CA LEU A 49 5.86 -8.57 0.59
C LEU A 49 5.57 -10.06 0.47
N LYS A 50 6.64 -10.86 0.49
CA LYS A 50 6.55 -12.33 0.49
C LYS A 50 5.98 -12.86 1.82
N PRO A 51 5.45 -14.09 1.86
CA PRO A 51 5.10 -14.78 3.09
C PRO A 51 6.19 -14.76 4.17
N ASN A 52 5.79 -14.71 5.44
CA ASN A 52 6.67 -14.78 6.60
C ASN A 52 7.77 -13.70 6.61
N LYS A 53 7.41 -12.48 6.19
CA LYS A 53 8.29 -11.32 6.23
C LYS A 53 7.65 -10.18 7.01
N ILE A 54 8.50 -9.26 7.44
CA ILE A 54 8.13 -7.98 8.01
C ILE A 54 8.66 -6.91 7.06
N HIS A 55 7.85 -5.87 6.83
CA HIS A 55 8.27 -4.67 6.13
C HIS A 55 7.97 -3.44 6.97
N ILE A 56 9.00 -2.64 7.21
CA ILE A 56 8.89 -1.33 7.83
C ILE A 56 9.09 -0.29 6.72
N PRO A 57 8.11 0.57 6.43
CA PRO A 57 8.26 1.59 5.40
C PRO A 57 9.38 2.56 5.75
N GLN A 58 10.04 3.11 4.73
CA GLN A 58 11.15 4.05 4.90
C GLN A 58 10.69 5.42 5.39
N LYS A 59 9.47 5.82 5.02
CA LYS A 59 8.92 7.16 5.30
C LYS A 59 8.02 7.17 6.54
N ASN A 60 8.20 8.20 7.37
CA ASN A 60 7.45 8.36 8.62
C ASN A 60 6.05 8.96 8.44
N ASN A 61 5.74 9.59 7.31
CA ASN A 61 4.48 10.30 7.06
C ASN A 61 3.36 9.42 6.48
N THR A 62 3.45 8.09 6.63
CA THR A 62 2.42 7.17 6.14
C THR A 62 1.11 7.40 6.90
N ARG A 63 0.03 7.65 6.14
CA ARG A 63 -1.34 7.81 6.68
C ARG A 63 -2.28 6.71 6.20
N TYR A 64 -2.07 6.21 4.98
CA TYR A 64 -2.89 5.15 4.39
C TYR A 64 -2.00 4.03 3.89
N ILE A 65 -2.38 2.80 4.19
CA ILE A 65 -1.78 1.59 3.66
C ILE A 65 -2.84 0.88 2.85
N ILE A 66 -2.50 0.48 1.63
CA ILE A 66 -3.40 -0.28 0.77
C ILE A 66 -2.75 -1.63 0.50
N GLU A 67 -3.41 -2.69 0.92
CA GLU A 67 -3.03 -4.07 0.61
C GLU A 67 -3.80 -4.55 -0.62
N LEU A 68 -3.06 -5.17 -1.53
CA LEU A 68 -3.53 -5.57 -2.85
C LEU A 68 -3.17 -7.02 -3.12
N PHE A 69 -3.96 -7.65 -4.00
CA PHE A 69 -3.61 -8.95 -4.54
C PHE A 69 -2.23 -8.92 -5.24
N PRO A 70 -1.50 -10.05 -5.23
CA PRO A 70 -0.22 -10.16 -5.92
C PRO A 70 -0.25 -9.61 -7.35
N LYS A 71 0.84 -8.97 -7.78
CA LYS A 71 1.07 -8.46 -9.14
C LYS A 71 0.15 -7.29 -9.56
N THR A 72 -0.63 -6.72 -8.66
CA THR A 72 -1.47 -5.55 -8.93
C THR A 72 -0.62 -4.32 -9.30
N ILE A 73 0.46 -4.03 -8.56
CA ILE A 73 1.39 -2.92 -8.85
C ILE A 73 1.92 -3.03 -10.28
N LYS A 74 2.36 -4.24 -10.68
CA LYS A 74 2.86 -4.51 -12.03
C LYS A 74 1.76 -4.38 -13.09
N LYS A 75 0.59 -4.98 -12.87
CA LYS A 75 -0.57 -4.94 -13.78
C LYS A 75 -1.02 -3.52 -14.09
N TYR A 76 -1.04 -2.66 -13.07
CA TYR A 76 -1.48 -1.27 -13.19
C TYR A 76 -0.34 -0.27 -13.44
N LYS A 77 0.92 -0.76 -13.53
CA LYS A 77 2.12 0.06 -13.76
C LYS A 77 2.26 1.19 -12.74
N ILE A 78 1.97 0.90 -11.47
CA ILE A 78 2.09 1.87 -10.37
C ILE A 78 3.59 2.12 -10.10
N ARG A 79 4.00 3.39 -10.07
CA ARG A 79 5.39 3.82 -9.87
C ARG A 79 5.42 5.12 -9.05
N GLN A 80 6.59 5.53 -8.59
CA GLN A 80 6.77 6.89 -8.05
C GLN A 80 6.19 7.93 -9.02
N LYS A 81 5.45 8.91 -8.47
CA LYS A 81 4.64 9.93 -9.16
C LYS A 81 3.28 9.49 -9.72
N THR A 82 2.90 8.21 -9.61
CA THR A 82 1.51 7.80 -9.91
C THR A 82 0.56 8.50 -8.94
N LYS A 83 -0.44 9.21 -9.49
CA LYS A 83 -1.52 9.80 -8.69
C LYS A 83 -2.55 8.73 -8.38
N LEU A 84 -2.83 8.54 -7.09
CA LEU A 84 -3.84 7.61 -6.61
C LEU A 84 -4.94 8.41 -5.90
N LYS A 85 -6.19 7.96 -6.04
CA LYS A 85 -7.34 8.52 -5.34
C LYS A 85 -8.08 7.38 -4.67
N ILE A 86 -8.21 7.46 -3.35
CA ILE A 86 -8.97 6.49 -2.57
C ILE A 86 -10.47 6.79 -2.77
N ILE A 87 -11.23 5.77 -3.16
CA ILE A 87 -12.69 5.80 -3.26
C ILE A 87 -13.19 4.70 -2.32
N LYS A 88 -13.89 5.09 -1.25
CA LYS A 88 -14.54 4.12 -0.36
C LYS A 88 -15.80 3.60 -1.03
N ILE A 89 -15.93 2.29 -1.07
CA ILE A 89 -17.16 1.61 -1.47
C ILE A 89 -17.81 1.18 -0.15
N THR A 90 -19.06 1.62 0.06
CA THR A 90 -19.83 1.36 1.29
C THR A 90 -20.93 0.39 0.95
#